data_AF-A0A521Q0P0-F1
#
_entry.id   AF-A0A521Q0P0-F1
#
_cell.length_a   1.000
_cell.length_b   1.000
_cell.length_c   1.000
_cell.angle_alpha   90.00
_cell.angle_beta   90.00
_cell.angle_gamma   90.00
#
_symmetry.space_group_name_H-M   'P 1'
#
loop_
_entity.id
_entity.type
_entity.pdbx_description
1 polymer ?
#
loop_
_entity_poly.entity_id
_entity_poly.type
_entity_poly.pdbx_seq_one_letter_code
_entity_poly.pdbx_strand_id
1 'polypeptide(L)' 'MHKIQFGVRVPNSGPLSSIANIVKATKEAEELGFDSIWVHDHVVW' A
#
# COMPACT_ATOMS: atom_id res chain seq x y z
N MET A 1 19.39 -18.26 -6.63
CA MET A 1 18.13 -18.40 -5.86
C MET A 1 17.40 -17.07 -5.94
N HIS A 2 16.11 -17.04 -6.24
CA HIS A 2 15.34 -15.78 -6.20
C HIS A 2 15.04 -15.43 -4.74
N LYS A 3 15.28 -14.17 -4.36
CA LYS A 3 14.93 -13.66 -3.02
C LYS A 3 13.42 -13.56 -2.93
N ILE A 4 12.82 -14.06 -1.84
CA ILE A 4 11.39 -13.89 -1.56
C ILE A 4 11.13 -12.38 -1.36
N GLN A 5 10.06 -11.88 -1.97
CA GLN A 5 9.64 -10.49 -1.88
C GLN A 5 8.25 -10.39 -1.26
N PHE A 6 8.03 -9.35 -0.49
CA PHE A 6 6.75 -9.08 0.18
C PHE A 6 6.15 -7.77 -0.33
N GLY A 7 4.85 -7.80 -0.62
CA GLY A 7 4.07 -6.62 -1.01
C GLY A 7 2.94 -6.35 -0.02
N VAL A 8 2.49 -5.10 0.03
CA VAL A 8 1.36 -4.68 0.87
C VAL A 8 0.39 -3.79 0.10
N ARG A 9 -0.91 -3.98 0.35
CA ARG A 9 -1.97 -3.11 -0.17
C ARG A 9 -2.21 -1.96 0.80
N VAL A 10 -2.15 -0.73 0.31
CA VAL A 10 -2.44 0.48 1.10
C VAL A 10 -3.94 0.78 1.13
N PRO A 11 -4.43 1.53 2.14
CA PRO A 11 -5.86 1.82 2.28
C PRO A 11 -6.29 2.88 1.26
N ASN A 12 -6.44 2.49 -0.01
CA ASN A 12 -6.92 3.39 -1.07
C ASN A 12 -8.45 3.37 -1.24
N SER A 13 -9.17 2.73 -0.29
CA SER A 13 -10.62 2.83 -0.17
C SER A 13 -11.11 2.71 1.27
N GLY A 14 -12.33 3.19 1.51
CA GLY A 14 -12.99 3.18 2.82
C GLY A 14 -12.57 4.34 3.74
N PRO A 15 -12.92 4.29 5.04
CA PRO A 15 -12.74 5.41 5.96
C PRO A 15 -11.28 5.88 6.16
N LEU A 16 -10.30 5.06 5.78
CA LEU A 16 -8.88 5.36 5.95
C LEU A 16 -8.19 5.88 4.69
N SER A 17 -8.89 6.06 3.57
CA SER A 17 -8.30 6.42 2.28
C SER A 17 -8.03 7.90 2.05
N SER A 18 -7.60 8.58 3.11
CA SER A 18 -7.04 9.92 2.97
C SER A 18 -5.65 9.85 2.33
N ILE A 19 -5.27 10.88 1.58
CA ILE A 19 -3.93 11.00 0.99
C ILE A 19 -2.85 10.84 2.07
N ALA A 20 -3.05 11.49 3.23
CA ALA A 20 -2.11 11.43 4.34
C ALA A 20 -1.90 10.00 4.87
N ASN A 21 -2.96 9.21 5.00
CA ASN A 21 -2.86 7.83 5.47
C ASN A 21 -2.20 6.91 4.43
N ILE A 22 -2.50 7.11 3.14
CA ILE A 22 -1.86 6.35 2.06
C ILE A 22 -0.35 6.61 2.05
N VAL A 23 0.06 7.88 2.15
CA VAL A 23 1.47 8.28 2.21
C VAL A 23 2.14 7.72 3.46
N LYS A 24 1.50 7.83 4.63
CA LYS A 24 2.04 7.30 5.89
C LYS A 24 2.26 5.79 5.82
N ALA A 25 1.24 5.03 5.41
CA ALA A 25 1.33 3.57 5.30
C ALA A 25 2.39 3.12 4.28
N THR A 26 2.54 3.86 3.18
CA THR A 26 3.58 3.59 2.18
C THR A 26 4.98 3.73 2.75
N LYS A 27 5.25 4.81 3.50
CA LYS A 27 6.56 5.04 4.14
C LYS A 27 6.87 3.98 5.21
N GLU A 28 5.88 3.65 6.03
CA GLU A 28 6.04 2.58 7.03
C GLU A 28 6.33 1.22 6.37
N ALA A 29 5.69 0.92 5.23
CA ALA A 29 5.97 -0.29 4.48
C ALA A 29 7.39 -0.32 3.90
N GLU A 30 7.89 0.80 3.40
CA GLU A 30 9.28 0.94 2.94
C GLU A 30 10.28 0.71 4.10
N GLU A 31 10.05 1.34 5.25
CA GLU A 31 10.87 1.18 6.46
C GLU A 31 10.88 -0.28 6.98
N LEU A 32 9.78 -1.00 6.80
CA LEU A 32 9.64 -2.42 7.17
C LEU A 32 10.23 -3.38 6.13
N GLY A 33 10.70 -2.87 4.98
CA GLY A 33 11.35 -3.67 3.94
C GLY A 33 10.40 -4.39 2.98
N PHE A 34 9.16 -3.90 2.83
CA PHE A 34 8.30 -4.36 1.74
C PHE A 34 8.86 -3.90 0.38
N ASP A 35 8.78 -4.78 -0.60
CA ASP A 35 9.31 -4.57 -1.95
C ASP A 35 8.31 -3.87 -2.87
N SER A 36 7.01 -3.91 -2.55
CA SER A 36 5.97 -3.39 -3.43
C SER A 36 4.73 -2.88 -2.69
N ILE A 37 4.12 -1.85 -3.27
CA ILE A 37 2.87 -1.23 -2.81
C ILE A 37 1.79 -1.48 -3.85
N TRP A 38 0.62 -1.88 -3.38
CA TRP A 38 -0.51 -2.24 -4.22
C TRP A 38 -1.71 -1.34 -3.90
N VAL A 39 -2.37 -0.90 -4.95
CA VAL A 39 -3.69 -0.27 -4.91
C VAL A 39 -4.62 -1.06 -5.81
N HIS A 40 -5.91 -0.80 -5.71
CA HIS A 40 -6.90 -1.37 -6.61
C HIS A 40 -7.82 -0.26 -7.08
N ASP A 41 -8.30 -0.38 -8.31
CA ASP A 41 -9.23 0.60 -8.85
C ASP A 41 -10.64 0.39 -8.27
N HIS A 42 -11.37 1.49 -8.11
CA HIS A 42 -12.77 1.49 -7.74
C HIS A 42 -13.54 2.36 -8.73
N VAL A 43 -14.19 1.71 -9.69
CA VAL A 43 -15.22 2.36 -10.49
C VAL A 43 -16.51 2.35 -9.68
N VAL A 44 -16.76 3.46 -8.99
CA VAL A 44 -18.07 3.72 -8.36
C VAL A 44 -19.06 4.00 -9.48
N TRP A 45 -20.12 3.19 -9.56
CA TRP A 45 -21.28 3.45 -10.41
C TRP A 45 -22.23 4.45 -9.76
#